data_AF-A0A1F9YC88-F1
#
_entry.id   AF-A0A1F9YC88-F1
#
_cell.length_a   1.000
_cell.length_b   1.000
_cell.length_c   1.000
_cell.angle_alpha   90.00
_cell.angle_beta   90.00
_cell.angle_gamma   90.00
#
_symmetry.space_group_name_H-M   'P 1'
#
loop_
_entity.id
_entity.type
_entity.pdbx_description
1 polymer ?
#
loop_
_entity_poly.entity_id
_entity_poly.type
_entity_poly.pdbx_seq_one_letter_code
_entity_poly.pdbx_strand_id
1 'polypeptide(L)'
;MRFELLFTKQADEEYQALEKEPSKKAVLKAVRKTLGLLETNLRHPSLHTYEFTTLKGPRGEKVFEAYAQNNTPGAYRVFWYYGPNKQQISIASIVPHP
;
A
#
# COMPACT_ATOMS: atom_id res chain seq x y z
N MET A 1 -2.64 9.06 -15.87
CA MET A 1 -3.84 8.34 -15.42
C MET A 1 -3.84 8.41 -13.91
N ARG A 2 -4.96 8.79 -13.28
CA ARG A 2 -5.06 8.90 -11.82
C ARG A 2 -6.02 7.81 -11.33
N PHE A 3 -5.65 7.12 -10.26
CA PHE A 3 -6.50 6.14 -9.59
C PHE A 3 -7.12 6.77 -8.36
N GLU A 4 -8.36 6.45 -8.06
CA GLU A 4 -8.95 6.69 -6.75
C GLU A 4 -8.47 5.58 -5.80
N LEU A 5 -7.95 5.96 -4.63
CA LEU A 5 -7.54 5.02 -3.60
C LEU A 5 -8.70 4.77 -2.64
N LEU A 6 -9.05 3.50 -2.49
CA LEU A 6 -10.00 3.02 -1.52
C LEU A 6 -9.25 2.25 -0.43
N PHE A 7 -9.70 2.36 0.81
CA PHE A 7 -9.10 1.63 1.92
C PHE A 7 -10.07 0.55 2.39
N THR A 8 -9.56 -0.68 2.56
CA THR A 8 -10.27 -1.66 3.37
C THR A 8 -10.31 -1.17 4.82
N LYS A 9 -11.26 -1.70 5.61
CA LYS A 9 -11.31 -1.43 7.05
C LYS A 9 -9.96 -1.70 7.73
N GLN A 10 -9.31 -2.81 7.37
CA GLN A 10 -8.00 -3.19 7.90
C GLN A 10 -6.92 -2.16 7.55
N ALA A 11 -6.82 -1.76 6.27
CA ALA A 11 -5.82 -0.79 5.84
C ALA A 11 -6.03 0.58 6.49
N ASP A 12 -7.29 0.99 6.69
CA ASP A 12 -7.62 2.24 7.38
C ASP A 12 -7.17 2.19 8.85
N GLU A 13 -7.46 1.12 9.58
CA GLU A 13 -7.03 0.94 10.97
C GLU A 13 -5.49 0.95 11.10
N GLU A 14 -4.79 0.26 10.19
CA GLU A 14 -3.32 0.21 10.14
C GLU A 14 -2.72 1.60 9.82
N TYR A 15 -3.32 2.34 8.88
CA TYR A 15 -2.92 3.69 8.56
C TYR A 15 -3.14 4.66 9.74
N GLN A 16 -4.33 4.61 10.37
CA GLN A 16 -4.66 5.39 11.56
C GLN A 16 -3.70 5.11 12.72
N ALA A 17 -3.29 3.85 12.91
CA ALA A 17 -2.32 3.48 13.92
C ALA A 17 -0.94 4.12 13.65
N LEU A 18 -0.51 4.18 12.38
CA LEU A 18 0.72 4.88 11.98
C LEU A 18 0.63 6.39 12.22
N GLU A 19 -0.54 7.00 11.99
CA GLU A 19 -0.74 8.44 12.24
C GLU A 19 -0.65 8.80 13.73
N LYS A 20 -1.10 7.90 14.60
CA LYS A 20 -1.13 8.10 16.05
C LYS A 20 0.21 7.81 16.74
N GLU A 21 1.16 7.19 16.05
CA GLU A 21 2.44 6.76 16.63
C GLU A 21 3.58 7.75 16.28
N PRO A 22 4.00 8.63 17.23
CA PRO A 22 5.02 9.65 16.95
C PRO A 22 6.39 9.08 16.59
N SER A 23 6.73 7.88 17.08
CA SER A 23 7.99 7.20 16.75
C SER A 23 8.04 6.73 15.29
N LYS A 24 6.88 6.56 14.63
CA LYS A 24 6.77 6.07 13.25
C LYS A 24 6.60 7.16 12.20
N LYS A 25 6.91 8.43 12.52
CA LYS A 25 6.83 9.57 11.56
C LYS A 25 7.53 9.31 10.22
N ALA A 26 8.71 8.68 10.25
CA ALA A 26 9.45 8.35 9.02
C ALA A 26 8.72 7.31 8.17
N VAL A 27 8.15 6.28 8.81
CA VAL A 27 7.32 5.25 8.17
C VAL A 27 6.09 5.90 7.55
N LEU A 28 5.35 6.71 8.31
CA LEU A 28 4.15 7.39 7.85
C LEU A 28 4.43 8.28 6.63
N LYS A 29 5.54 9.03 6.64
CA LYS A 29 5.96 9.83 5.49
C LYS A 29 6.21 8.96 4.26
N ALA A 30 6.84 7.81 4.43
CA ALA A 30 7.14 6.88 3.35
C ALA A 30 5.86 6.23 2.79
N VAL A 31 4.95 5.80 3.67
CA VAL A 31 3.63 5.26 3.30
C VAL A 31 2.83 6.29 2.51
N ARG A 32 2.73 7.54 2.99
CA ARG A 32 2.04 8.63 2.28
C ARG A 32 2.62 8.89 0.89
N LYS A 33 3.95 8.86 0.75
CA LYS A 33 4.62 8.96 -0.55
C LYS A 33 4.23 7.80 -1.47
N THR A 34 4.23 6.57 -0.96
CA THR A 34 3.84 5.38 -1.72
C THR A 34 2.38 5.46 -2.16
N LEU A 35 1.45 5.88 -1.29
CA LEU A 35 0.04 6.07 -1.65
C LEU A 35 -0.11 7.12 -2.75
N GLY A 36 0.53 8.29 -2.64
CA GLY A 36 0.49 9.32 -3.70
C GLY A 36 1.06 8.83 -5.05
N LEU A 37 2.07 7.96 -5.02
CA LEU A 37 2.59 7.31 -6.23
C LEU A 37 1.62 6.26 -6.79
N LEU A 38 0.96 5.44 -5.95
CA LEU A 38 -0.09 4.52 -6.42
C LEU A 38 -1.25 5.29 -7.09
N GLU A 39 -1.60 6.44 -6.54
CA GLU A 39 -2.65 7.30 -7.09
C GLU A 39 -2.27 7.88 -8.47
N THR A 40 -1.01 8.29 -8.66
CA THR A 40 -0.63 9.13 -9.81
C THR A 40 0.35 8.48 -10.80
N ASN A 41 1.14 7.49 -10.37
CA ASN A 41 2.18 6.85 -11.16
C ASN A 41 2.53 5.43 -10.64
N LEU A 42 1.69 4.45 -10.98
CA LEU A 42 1.92 3.04 -10.62
C LEU A 42 3.22 2.42 -11.16
N ARG A 43 3.87 3.04 -12.15
CA ARG A 43 5.11 2.55 -12.75
C ARG A 43 6.35 3.22 -12.15
N HIS A 44 6.19 4.01 -11.09
CA HIS A 44 7.31 4.67 -10.47
C HIS A 44 8.30 3.63 -9.89
N PRO A 45 9.61 3.70 -10.21
CA PRO A 45 10.56 2.64 -9.88
C PRO A 45 10.71 2.42 -8.37
N SER A 46 10.52 3.46 -7.56
CA SER A 46 10.61 3.32 -6.09
C SER A 46 9.50 2.47 -5.47
N LEU A 47 8.40 2.22 -6.19
CA LEU A 47 7.31 1.38 -5.69
C LEU A 47 7.72 -0.09 -5.65
N HIS A 48 8.68 -0.53 -6.46
CA HIS A 48 9.12 -1.94 -6.55
C HIS A 48 7.94 -2.91 -6.48
N THR A 49 6.99 -2.74 -7.41
CA THR A 49 5.72 -3.46 -7.34
C THR A 49 5.84 -4.87 -7.89
N TYR A 50 5.41 -5.86 -7.12
CA TYR A 50 5.37 -7.27 -7.50
C TYR A 50 4.03 -7.91 -7.16
N GLU A 51 3.61 -8.92 -7.93
CA GLU A 51 2.43 -9.73 -7.58
C GLU A 51 2.73 -10.56 -6.33
N PHE A 52 1.88 -10.44 -5.31
CA PHE A 52 1.96 -11.23 -4.09
C PHE A 52 1.03 -12.43 -4.23
N THR A 53 1.60 -13.59 -4.53
CA THR A 53 0.86 -14.75 -5.03
C THR A 53 0.08 -15.52 -3.96
N THR A 54 0.45 -15.38 -2.69
CA THR A 54 -0.16 -16.08 -1.56
C THR A 54 -1.43 -15.42 -1.03
N LEU A 55 -1.68 -14.15 -1.39
CA LEU A 55 -2.89 -13.41 -1.02
C LEU A 55 -3.72 -13.13 -2.27
N LYS A 56 -5.04 -13.19 -2.11
CA LYS A 56 -6.01 -12.78 -3.14
C LYS A 56 -6.94 -11.72 -2.58
N GLY A 57 -7.40 -10.84 -3.47
CA GLY A 57 -8.46 -9.89 -3.15
C GLY A 57 -9.79 -10.61 -2.87
N PRO A 58 -10.79 -9.88 -2.36
CA PRO A 58 -12.06 -10.45 -1.91
C PRO A 58 -12.85 -11.19 -3.01
N ARG A 59 -12.55 -10.94 -4.29
CA ARG A 59 -13.16 -11.61 -5.45
C ARG A 59 -12.12 -12.37 -6.28
N GLY A 60 -10.98 -12.73 -5.67
CA GLY A 60 -9.89 -13.42 -6.36
C GLY A 60 -8.94 -12.50 -7.12
N GLU A 61 -8.99 -11.18 -6.87
CA GLU A 61 -8.07 -10.23 -7.52
C GLU A 61 -6.62 -10.56 -7.20
N LYS A 62 -5.73 -10.28 -8.17
CA LYS A 62 -4.29 -10.28 -7.92
C LYS A 62 -3.95 -9.16 -6.94
N VAL A 63 -3.27 -9.52 -5.86
CA VAL A 63 -2.72 -8.56 -4.92
C VAL A 63 -1.28 -8.26 -5.31
N PHE A 64 -0.90 -7.00 -5.14
CA PHE A 64 0.44 -6.52 -5.38
C PHE A 64 1.00 -5.95 -4.09
N GLU A 65 2.30 -6.14 -3.87
CA GLU A 65 3.04 -5.42 -2.84
C GLU A 65 3.72 -4.20 -3.46
N ALA A 66 3.74 -3.08 -2.72
CA ALA A 66 4.53 -1.91 -3.04
C ALA A 66 5.41 -1.53 -1.83
N TYR A 67 6.64 -1.13 -2.10
CA TYR A 67 7.62 -0.82 -1.08
C TYR A 67 7.35 0.58 -0.55
N ALA A 68 7.01 0.68 0.74
CA ALA A 68 7.02 1.97 1.45
C ALA A 68 8.43 2.31 1.91
N GLN A 69 9.15 1.31 2.43
CA GLN A 69 10.55 1.43 2.80
C GLN A 69 11.36 0.29 2.19
N ASN A 70 12.67 0.48 2.06
CA ASN A 70 13.57 -0.56 1.60
C ASN A 70 14.87 -0.52 2.41
N ASN A 71 15.61 -1.63 2.46
CA ASN A 71 16.92 -1.75 3.12
C ASN A 71 16.94 -1.30 4.60
N THR A 72 15.86 -1.55 5.34
CA THR A 72 15.77 -1.28 6.78
C THR A 72 15.06 -2.44 7.48
N PRO A 73 15.46 -2.83 8.70
CA PRO A 73 14.70 -3.76 9.52
C PRO A 73 13.26 -3.25 9.71
N GLY A 74 12.28 -4.15 9.57
CA GLY A 74 10.86 -3.82 9.68
C GLY A 74 10.34 -2.89 8.58
N ALA A 75 10.96 -2.90 7.39
CA ALA A 75 10.54 -2.08 6.26
C ALA A 75 9.07 -2.29 5.92
N TYR A 76 8.30 -1.20 5.82
CA TYR A 76 6.88 -1.30 5.51
C TYR A 76 6.59 -1.63 4.03
N ARG A 77 5.49 -2.35 3.82
CA ARG A 77 4.87 -2.68 2.54
C ARG A 77 3.43 -2.18 2.52
N VAL A 78 2.97 -1.80 1.33
CA VAL A 78 1.56 -1.50 1.05
C VAL A 78 1.05 -2.58 0.10
N PHE A 79 0.09 -3.37 0.56
CA PHE A 79 -0.58 -4.37 -0.27
C PHE A 79 -1.81 -3.75 -0.91
N TRP A 80 -2.01 -3.97 -2.21
CA TRP A 80 -3.11 -3.35 -2.95
C TRP A 80 -3.57 -4.22 -4.13
N TYR A 81 -4.77 -3.97 -4.63
CA TYR A 81 -5.32 -4.62 -5.82
C TYR A 81 -6.17 -3.65 -6.64
N TYR A 82 -6.38 -3.97 -7.92
CA TYR A 82 -7.23 -3.16 -8.80
C TYR A 82 -8.71 -3.36 -8.48
N GLY A 83 -9.48 -2.28 -8.54
CA GLY A 83 -10.92 -2.30 -8.38
C GLY A 83 -11.41 -1.65 -7.07
N PRO A 84 -12.70 -1.82 -6.74
CA PRO A 84 -13.65 -2.70 -7.40
C PRO A 84 -14.12 -2.20 -8.77
N ASN A 85 -14.02 -0.90 -9.06
CA ASN A 85 -14.36 -0.30 -10.35
C ASN A 85 -13.13 0.09 -11.18
N LYS A 86 -13.36 0.56 -12.42
CA LYS A 86 -12.30 1.10 -13.27
C LYS A 86 -11.66 2.32 -12.61
N GLN A 87 -10.34 2.45 -12.77
CA GLN A 87 -9.56 3.57 -12.21
C GLN A 87 -9.59 3.63 -10.67
N GLN A 88 -9.81 2.50 -10.00
CA GLN A 88 -9.72 2.38 -8.55
C GLN A 88 -8.63 1.40 -8.15
N ILE A 89 -7.98 1.70 -7.03
CA ILE A 89 -7.06 0.81 -6.33
C ILE A 89 -7.58 0.67 -4.90
N SER A 90 -7.73 -0.56 -4.45
CA SER A 90 -8.00 -0.86 -3.05
C SER A 90 -6.71 -1.15 -2.32
N ILE A 91 -6.42 -0.39 -1.27
CA ILE A 91 -5.36 -0.67 -0.30
C ILE A 91 -5.88 -1.75 0.64
N ALA A 92 -5.22 -2.91 0.61
CA ALA A 92 -5.59 -4.08 1.38
C ALA A 92 -4.98 -4.04 2.79
N SER A 93 -3.71 -3.64 2.90
CA SER A 93 -2.98 -3.58 4.17
C SER A 93 -1.70 -2.72 4.09
N ILE A 94 -1.25 -2.16 5.21
CA ILE A 94 -0.05 -1.36 5.42
C ILE A 94 0.68 -1.88 6.66
N VAL A 95 1.64 -2.77 6.45
CA VAL A 95 2.30 -3.52 7.52
C VAL A 95 3.82 -3.56 7.32
N PRO A 96 4.62 -3.78 8.40
CA PRO A 96 6.01 -4.18 8.22
C PRO A 96 6.07 -5.45 7.35
N HIS A 97 7.09 -5.55 6.50
CA HIS A 97 7.36 -6.78 5.76
C HIS A 97 7.50 -7.94 6.75
N PRO A 98 6.86 -9.09 6.51
CA PRO A 98 7.00 -10.29 7.34
C PRO A 98 8.45 -10.75 7.51
#